data_AF-A0A5B7HUM7-F1
#
_entry.id   AF-A0A5B7HUM7-F1
#
_cell.length_a   1.000
_cell.length_b   1.000
_cell.length_c   1.000
_cell.angle_alpha   90.00
_cell.angle_beta   90.00
_cell.angle_gamma   90.00
#
_symmetry.space_group_name_H-M   'P 1'
#
loop_
_entity.id
_entity.type
_entity.pdbx_description
1 polymer ?
#
loop_
_entity_poly.entity_id
_entity_poly.type
_entity_poly.pdbx_seq_one_letter_code
_entity_poly.pdbx_strand_id
1 'polypeptide(L)'
;MDLLFNYMYSTAPQPAVSGLDTPPLAGYGYGLPLSRLYARYFHGDLQVTSYDGYGTDATIYLKALSSEANELLPVYNKTCQRQYSTPVQTHDWSSQVHSAMFIRPFSTTSRNKHEQKSS
;
A
#
# COMPACT_ATOMS: atom_id res chain seq x y z
N MET A 1 -2.50 2.61 5.97
CA MET A 1 -3.66 1.71 6.18
C MET A 1 -3.79 0.66 5.09
N ASP A 2 -3.23 0.87 3.90
CA ASP A 2 -3.43 -0.02 2.75
C ASP A 2 -2.93 -1.46 2.94
N LEU A 3 -1.88 -1.62 3.76
CA LEU A 3 -1.32 -2.93 4.13
C LEU A 3 -2.36 -3.89 4.73
N LEU A 4 -3.38 -3.35 5.41
CA LEU A 4 -4.44 -4.14 6.06
C LEU A 4 -5.30 -4.93 5.05
N PHE A 5 -5.36 -4.46 3.79
CA PHE A 5 -6.07 -5.13 2.71
C PHE A 5 -5.17 -6.07 1.90
N ASN A 6 -3.89 -6.21 2.26
CA ASN A 6 -3.04 -7.20 1.61
C ASN A 6 -3.41 -8.60 2.09
N TYR A 7 -3.57 -9.51 1.13
CA TYR A 7 -3.74 -10.92 1.43
C TYR A 7 -2.60 -11.44 2.30
N MET A 8 -2.93 -12.32 3.26
CA MET A 8 -1.99 -12.91 4.23
C MET A 8 -1.36 -11.94 5.22
N TYR A 9 -1.71 -10.64 5.18
CA TYR A 9 -1.27 -9.72 6.22
C TYR A 9 -2.09 -9.93 7.50
N SER A 10 -1.40 -10.20 8.60
CA SER A 10 -1.99 -10.36 9.93
C SER A 10 -0.97 -9.98 10.98
N THR A 11 -1.43 -9.30 12.04
CA THR A 11 -0.63 -9.04 13.25
C THR A 11 -0.76 -10.16 14.29
N ALA A 12 -1.78 -11.01 14.16
CA ALA A 12 -1.93 -12.23 14.96
C ALA A 12 -1.00 -13.34 14.44
N PRO A 13 -0.47 -14.20 15.33
CA PRO A 13 0.35 -15.34 14.94
C PRO A 13 -0.40 -16.28 14.00
N GLN A 14 0.34 -16.97 13.13
CA GLN A 14 -0.28 -17.94 12.24
C GLN A 14 -0.93 -19.05 13.09
N PRO A 15 -2.21 -19.36 12.87
CA PRO A 15 -2.88 -20.36 13.68
C PRO A 15 -2.25 -21.73 13.44
N ALA A 16 -1.95 -22.44 14.53
CA ALA A 16 -1.55 -23.82 14.42
C ALA A 16 -2.71 -24.65 13.86
N VAL A 17 -2.40 -25.65 13.02
CA VAL A 17 -3.32 -26.74 12.64
C VAL A 17 -3.54 -27.69 13.83
N SER A 18 -3.76 -27.14 15.02
CA SER A 18 -4.19 -27.91 16.18
C SER A 18 -5.70 -28.11 16.06
N GLY A 19 -6.15 -29.36 16.08
CA GLY A 19 -7.57 -29.76 16.00
C GLY A 19 -8.41 -29.33 17.20
N LEU A 20 -8.30 -28.07 17.61
CA LEU A 20 -9.30 -27.41 18.45
C LEU A 20 -10.57 -27.25 17.60
N ASP A 21 -11.70 -27.68 18.15
CA ASP A 21 -13.04 -27.52 17.55
C ASP A 21 -13.45 -26.04 17.32
N THR A 22 -12.63 -25.08 17.78
CA THR A 22 -12.86 -23.65 17.56
C THR A 22 -11.84 -23.06 16.59
N PRO A 23 -12.27 -22.60 15.40
CA PRO A 23 -11.37 -21.94 14.47
C PRO A 23 -10.82 -20.63 15.08
N PRO A 24 -9.56 -20.28 14.77
CA PRO A 24 -8.93 -19.06 15.25
C PRO A 24 -9.65 -17.81 14.72
N LEU A 25 -9.80 -16.77 15.57
CA LEU A 25 -10.46 -15.51 15.19
C LEU A 25 -9.65 -14.68 14.18
N ALA A 26 -8.33 -14.75 14.25
CA ALA A 26 -7.40 -14.00 13.41
C ALA A 26 -6.16 -14.86 13.09
N GLY A 27 -5.32 -14.40 12.16
CA GLY A 27 -4.06 -15.07 11.82
C GLY A 27 -3.91 -15.46 10.36
N TYR A 28 -5.01 -15.64 9.63
CA TYR A 28 -4.94 -15.97 8.19
C TYR A 28 -4.82 -14.76 7.26
N GLY A 29 -5.25 -13.56 7.69
CA GLY A 29 -5.13 -12.34 6.89
C GLY A 29 -6.02 -12.27 5.64
N TYR A 30 -7.14 -13.01 5.60
CA TYR A 30 -8.09 -12.98 4.48
C TYR A 30 -9.36 -12.16 4.76
N GLY A 31 -9.71 -11.92 6.03
CA GLY A 31 -11.01 -11.34 6.40
C GLY A 31 -11.29 -10.01 5.70
N LEU A 32 -10.46 -9.00 5.94
CA LEU A 32 -10.66 -7.67 5.37
C LEU A 32 -10.58 -7.59 3.84
N PRO A 33 -9.58 -8.19 3.16
CA PRO A 33 -9.58 -8.20 1.70
C PRO A 33 -10.81 -8.90 1.11
N LEU A 34 -11.26 -10.02 1.69
CA LEU A 34 -12.46 -10.71 1.22
C LEU A 34 -13.74 -9.92 1.50
N SER A 35 -13.90 -9.35 2.70
CA SER A 35 -15.06 -8.51 3.01
C SER A 35 -15.17 -7.31 2.07
N ARG A 36 -14.03 -6.70 1.70
CA ARG A 36 -14.01 -5.62 0.70
C ARG A 36 -14.40 -6.11 -0.70
N LEU A 37 -13.97 -7.30 -1.09
CA LEU A 37 -14.38 -7.92 -2.35
C LEU A 37 -15.91 -8.12 -2.39
N TYR A 38 -16.51 -8.64 -1.31
CA TYR A 38 -17.96 -8.82 -1.21
C TYR A 38 -18.73 -7.50 -1.32
N ALA A 39 -18.27 -6.44 -0.64
CA ALA A 39 -18.89 -5.14 -0.76
C ALA A 39 -18.81 -4.61 -2.22
N ARG A 40 -17.64 -4.74 -2.86
CA ARG A 40 -17.41 -4.25 -4.24
C ARG A 40 -18.13 -5.06 -5.31
N TYR A 41 -18.48 -6.32 -5.03
CA TYR A 41 -19.17 -7.17 -5.98
C TYR A 41 -20.47 -6.54 -6.50
N PHE A 42 -21.18 -5.79 -5.66
CA PHE A 42 -22.38 -5.03 -6.05
C PHE A 42 -22.15 -3.50 -6.05
N HIS A 43 -20.98 -3.06 -6.53
CA HIS A 43 -20.61 -1.63 -6.62
C HIS A 43 -20.60 -0.86 -5.29
N GLY A 44 -20.44 -1.57 -4.17
CA GLY A 44 -20.17 -1.00 -2.85
C GLY A 44 -18.67 -0.78 -2.60
N ASP A 45 -18.30 -0.52 -1.34
CA ASP A 45 -16.92 -0.54 -0.87
C ASP A 45 -16.87 -0.76 0.65
N LEU A 46 -15.72 -1.20 1.15
CA LEU A 46 -15.41 -1.24 2.58
C LEU A 46 -14.21 -0.34 2.85
N GLN A 47 -14.35 0.57 3.80
CA GLN A 47 -13.30 1.50 4.21
C GLN A 47 -13.00 1.34 5.71
N VAL A 48 -11.73 1.38 6.07
CA VAL A 48 -11.26 1.30 7.45
C VAL A 48 -10.47 2.56 7.76
N THR A 49 -10.89 3.25 8.81
CA THR A 49 -10.27 4.49 9.31
C THR A 49 -9.90 4.29 10.77
N SER A 50 -8.68 4.61 11.15
CA SER A 50 -8.24 4.50 12.55
C SER A 50 -7.69 5.81 13.05
N TYR A 51 -7.92 6.05 14.34
CA TYR A 51 -7.37 7.14 15.11
C TYR A 51 -6.52 6.53 16.21
N ASP A 52 -5.21 6.68 16.11
CA ASP A 52 -4.25 6.08 17.04
C ASP A 52 -4.53 6.51 18.48
N GLY A 53 -4.54 5.54 19.40
CA GLY A 53 -4.92 5.75 20.80
C GLY A 53 -6.42 5.89 21.09
N TYR A 54 -7.30 5.93 20.07
CA TYR A 54 -8.76 6.04 20.26
C TYR A 54 -9.50 4.80 19.78
N GLY A 55 -9.26 4.36 18.53
CA GLY A 55 -10.00 3.23 17.97
C GLY A 55 -9.98 3.18 16.44
N THR A 56 -10.77 2.26 15.90
CA THR A 56 -10.88 2.02 14.46
C THR A 56 -12.34 1.92 14.06
N ASP A 57 -12.73 2.67 13.04
CA ASP A 57 -14.02 2.62 12.39
C ASP A 57 -13.94 1.84 11.06
N ALA A 58 -14.97 1.06 10.75
CA ALA A 58 -15.09 0.28 9.54
C ALA A 58 -16.47 0.53 8.92
N THR A 59 -16.50 1.26 7.80
CA THR A 59 -17.73 1.64 7.10
C THR A 59 -17.91 0.80 5.84
N ILE A 60 -19.12 0.25 5.67
CA ILE A 60 -19.53 -0.47 4.46
C ILE A 60 -20.52 0.39 3.68
N TYR A 61 -20.21 0.62 2.40
CA TYR A 61 -21.08 1.31 1.45
C TYR A 61 -21.72 0.30 0.52
N LEU A 62 -23.04 0.38 0.35
CA LEU A 62 -23.81 -0.48 -0.55
C LEU A 62 -24.70 0.38 -1.45
N LYS A 63 -25.12 -0.17 -2.59
CA LYS A 63 -26.15 0.47 -3.41
C LYS A 63 -27.50 0.32 -2.70
N ALA A 64 -28.24 1.42 -2.60
CA ALA A 64 -29.58 1.41 -2.01
C ALA A 64 -30.62 0.80 -2.96
N LEU A 65 -30.41 0.98 -4.28
CA LEU A 65 -31.30 0.49 -5.33
C LEU A 65 -30.74 -0.78 -5.95
N SER A 66 -31.56 -1.83 -6.06
CA SER A 66 -31.16 -3.10 -6.66
C SER A 66 -30.79 -3.00 -8.14
N SER A 67 -31.41 -2.07 -8.89
CA SER A 67 -31.09 -1.80 -10.30
C SER A 67 -29.66 -1.30 -10.52
N GLU A 68 -29.05 -0.71 -9.48
CA GLU A 68 -27.67 -0.24 -9.52
C GLU A 68 -26.68 -1.27 -8.96
N ALA A 69 -27.18 -2.28 -8.25
CA ALA A 69 -26.41 -3.35 -7.61
C ALA A 69 -26.06 -4.47 -8.60
N ASN A 70 -25.38 -4.12 -9.69
CA ASN A 70 -24.93 -5.08 -10.70
C ASN A 70 -23.62 -5.76 -10.29
N GLU A 71 -23.39 -6.97 -10.79
CA GLU A 71 -22.18 -7.73 -10.52
C GLU A 71 -20.95 -7.09 -11.18
N LEU A 72 -19.93 -6.80 -10.38
CA LEU A 72 -18.63 -6.32 -10.86
C LEU A 72 -17.68 -7.51 -11.07
N LEU A 73 -17.63 -7.99 -12.31
CA LEU A 73 -16.78 -9.12 -12.69
C LEU A 73 -15.43 -8.66 -13.29
N PRO A 74 -14.31 -9.35 -12.97
CA PRO A 74 -13.04 -9.09 -13.63
C PRO A 74 -13.11 -9.54 -15.10
N VAL A 75 -12.74 -8.64 -16.02
CA VAL A 75 -12.70 -8.94 -17.46
C VAL A 75 -11.24 -9.00 -17.91
N TYR A 76 -10.83 -10.15 -18.42
CA TYR A 76 -9.49 -10.28 -19.00
C TYR A 76 -9.40 -9.52 -20.33
N ASN A 77 -8.44 -8.61 -20.44
CA ASN A 77 -8.16 -7.84 -21.64
C ASN A 77 -6.66 -7.50 -21.76
N LYS A 78 -6.28 -6.83 -22.86
CA LYS A 78 -4.89 -6.40 -23.12
C LYS A 78 -4.32 -5.48 -22.02
N THR A 79 -5.16 -4.67 -21.36
CA THR A 79 -4.76 -3.83 -20.23
C THR A 79 -4.38 -4.69 -19.03
N CYS A 80 -5.19 -5.71 -18.70
CA CYS A 80 -4.88 -6.66 -17.62
C CYS A 80 -3.56 -7.40 -17.86
N GLN A 81 -3.32 -7.88 -19.08
CA GLN A 81 -2.07 -8.55 -19.43
C GLN A 81 -0.85 -7.65 -19.17
N ARG A 82 -0.95 -6.37 -19.55
CA ARG A 82 0.12 -5.39 -19.29
C ARG A 82 0.41 -5.23 -17.80
N GLN A 83 -0.58 -5.30 -16.92
CA GLN A 83 -0.38 -5.24 -15.47
C GLN A 83 0.50 -6.39 -14.96
N TYR A 84 0.42 -7.58 -15.55
CA TYR A 84 1.28 -8.73 -15.17
C TYR A 84 2.67 -8.68 -15.78
N SER A 85 2.83 -7.99 -16.92
CA SER A 85 4.12 -7.86 -17.61
C SER A 85 4.87 -6.57 -17.30
N THR A 86 4.32 -5.70 -16.43
CA THR A 86 4.95 -4.42 -16.10
C THR A 86 6.24 -4.69 -15.31
N PRO A 87 7.42 -4.28 -15.82
CA PRO A 87 8.67 -4.42 -15.08
C PRO A 87 8.64 -3.56 -13.80
N VAL A 88 9.51 -3.88 -12.83
CA VAL A 88 9.66 -3.07 -11.61
C VAL A 88 9.92 -1.62 -12.00
N GLN A 89 8.97 -0.74 -11.66
CA GLN A 89 9.07 0.68 -11.97
C GLN A 89 9.93 1.39 -10.91
N THR A 90 10.76 2.34 -11.36
CA THR A 90 11.39 3.30 -10.46
C THR A 90 10.32 4.20 -9.85
N HIS A 91 10.45 4.55 -8.57
CA HIS A 91 9.47 5.39 -7.90
C HIS A 91 9.34 6.77 -8.58
N ASP A 92 8.10 7.21 -8.81
CA ASP A 92 7.80 8.52 -9.41
C ASP A 92 8.07 9.71 -8.47
N TRP A 93 8.33 9.43 -7.20
CA TRP A 93 8.62 10.41 -6.16
C TRP A 93 9.99 10.17 -5.53
N SER A 94 10.61 11.24 -5.02
CA SER A 94 11.85 11.11 -4.28
C SER A 94 11.63 10.26 -3.03
N SER A 95 12.43 9.21 -2.88
CA SER A 95 12.51 8.46 -1.63
C SER A 95 13.62 9.06 -0.77
N GLN A 96 13.42 9.01 0.54
CA GLN A 96 14.44 9.41 1.49
C GLN A 96 15.60 8.40 1.39
N VAL A 97 16.72 8.85 0.81
CA VAL A 97 17.92 8.01 0.71
C VAL A 97 18.42 7.79 2.13
N HIS A 98 18.33 6.55 2.63
CA HIS A 98 19.00 6.14 3.86
C HIS A 98 20.52 6.12 3.59
N SER A 99 21.11 7.30 3.58
CA SER A 99 22.53 7.48 3.71
C SER A 99 22.74 8.56 4.75
N ALA A 100 23.26 8.13 5.90
CA ALA A 100 24.14 8.93 6.71
C ALA A 100 25.38 9.29 5.86
N MET A 101 25.21 10.11 4.83
CA MET A 101 26.31 10.78 4.15
C MET A 101 26.32 12.20 4.69
N PHE A 102 27.28 12.42 5.58
CA PHE A 102 27.77 13.71 6.01
C PHE A 102 27.56 14.77 4.94
N ILE A 103 26.87 15.83 5.32
CA ILE A 103 26.82 17.10 4.59
C ILE A 103 28.26 17.47 4.24
N ARG A 104 28.67 17.29 2.98
CA ARG A 104 29.88 17.95 2.47
C ARG A 104 29.46 19.40 2.22
N PRO A 105 30.00 20.39 2.95
CA PRO A 105 29.69 21.78 2.64
C PRO A 105 30.19 22.09 1.23
N PHE A 106 29.29 22.68 0.45
CA PHE A 106 29.57 23.21 -0.88
C PHE A 106 30.64 24.29 -0.76
N SER A 107 31.90 23.99 -1.11
CA SER A 107 32.92 25.03 -1.21
C SER A 107 32.85 25.68 -2.59
N THR A 108 32.43 26.94 -2.63
CA THR A 108 32.61 27.79 -3.79
C THR A 108 34.08 28.17 -3.88
N THR A 109 34.87 27.48 -4.71
CA THR A 109 36.16 28.03 -5.13
C THR A 109 35.88 29.18 -6.07
N SER A 110 35.80 30.39 -5.50
CA SER A 110 35.88 31.63 -6.26
C SER A 110 37.25 31.67 -6.94
N ARG A 111 37.25 31.67 -8.27
CA ARG A 111 38.45 31.96 -9.07
C ARG A 111 38.83 33.42 -8.83
N ASN A 112 39.82 33.67 -7.98
CA ASN A 112 40.55 34.93 -8.05
C ASN A 112 41.72 34.77 -9.01
N LYS A 113 41.58 35.38 -10.19
CA LYS A 113 42.72 35.84 -10.99
C LYS A 113 43.48 36.85 -10.14
N HIS A 114 44.76 36.61 -9.87
CA HIS A 114 45.70 37.70 -9.80
C HIS A 114 47.09 37.27 -10.28
N GLU A 115 47.46 37.94 -11.34
CA GLU A 115 48.76 38.10 -11.97
C GLU A 115 49.79 38.66 -10.98
N GLN A 116 51.03 38.13 -10.96
CA GLN A 116 52.26 38.85 -11.35
C GLN A 116 53.59 38.18 -10.88
N LYS A 117 54.48 38.02 -11.87
CA LYS A 117 55.95 38.25 -11.95
C LYS A 117 56.98 37.54 -11.04
N SER A 118 57.95 36.96 -11.78
CA SER A 118 59.42 37.00 -11.63
C SER A 118 60.06 36.50 -10.33
N SER A 119 60.94 35.49 -10.44
CA SER A 119 62.36 35.65 -10.82
C SER A 119 62.95 34.33 -11.32
#